data_AF-A0AAN8G6X0-F1
#
_entry.id   AF-A0AAN8G6X0-F1
#
_cell.length_a   1.000
_cell.length_b   1.000
_cell.length_c   1.000
_cell.angle_alpha   90.00
_cell.angle_beta   90.00
_cell.angle_gamma   90.00
#
_symmetry.space_group_name_H-M   'P 1'
#
loop_
_entity.id
_entity.type
_entity.pdbx_description
1 polymer ?
#
loop_
_entity_poly.entity_id
_entity_poly.type
_entity_poly.pdbx_seq_one_letter_code
_entity_poly.pdbx_strand_id
1 'polypeptide(L)'
;MEILVLLTVFGFFVCKGQSAITGDATCDNIMYFYADGVQYTNRNDNDWTKSSPVSIPSDTQVVAVKCKDLHVVAGIKLALSNGIKTDTTWKCSKTYAVGWNKPGFDDSNWPNAIVPNYNWGSKPASLNGKADWIWTTGYRGQDTTVYCRKVIKKPSAQPPITGDATCDNIMYFYADGVQYTNKNDNDWTKSSPVSIPGDTQVVAVKCKDLHVVAGIKLALSNGIKTDTTWKCSKTYAVGWNKPGFDDSNWPNAIVPNYNWGSKPASLNGKADWIWTTGYRGQDTTVYCRKVIKNPSGCDCCEALEAITALLKH
;
A
#
# COMPACT_ATOMS: atom_id res chain seq x y z
N MET A 1 -38.98 -4.27 -42.74
CA MET A 1 -38.57 -5.30 -41.77
C MET A 1 -37.17 -4.93 -41.32
N GLU A 2 -37.07 -4.10 -40.29
CA GLU A 2 -35.78 -3.71 -39.69
C GLU A 2 -35.88 -4.01 -38.20
N ILE A 3 -34.94 -4.84 -37.74
CA ILE A 3 -34.86 -5.34 -36.36
C ILE A 3 -34.07 -4.30 -35.56
N LEU A 4 -34.75 -3.66 -34.61
CA LEU A 4 -34.13 -2.79 -33.61
C LEU A 4 -33.40 -3.67 -32.59
N VAL A 5 -32.07 -3.76 -32.69
CA VAL A 5 -31.23 -4.47 -31.72
C VAL A 5 -31.06 -3.60 -30.47
N LEU A 6 -31.64 -4.06 -29.37
CA LEU A 6 -31.49 -3.47 -28.03
C LEU A 6 -30.08 -3.77 -27.51
N LEU A 7 -29.17 -2.80 -27.57
CA LEU A 7 -27.85 -2.87 -26.94
C LEU A 7 -27.99 -2.57 -25.44
N THR A 8 -28.07 -3.62 -24.62
CA THR A 8 -27.90 -3.52 -23.17
C THR A 8 -26.43 -3.26 -22.85
N VAL A 9 -26.10 -2.01 -22.53
CA VAL A 9 -24.80 -1.65 -21.96
C VAL A 9 -24.76 -2.15 -20.52
N PHE A 10 -24.16 -3.32 -20.30
CA PHE A 10 -23.69 -3.72 -18.98
C PHE A 10 -22.53 -2.80 -18.59
N GLY A 11 -22.87 -1.72 -17.88
CA GLY A 11 -21.89 -0.90 -17.19
C GLY A 11 -21.25 -1.72 -16.08
N PHE A 12 -20.11 -2.36 -16.38
CA PHE A 12 -19.20 -2.84 -15.35
C PHE A 12 -18.75 -1.61 -14.55
N PHE A 13 -19.30 -1.48 -13.33
CA PHE A 13 -18.70 -0.62 -12.31
C PHE A 13 -17.33 -1.22 -11.98
N VAL A 14 -16.31 -0.77 -12.69
CA VAL A 14 -14.92 -0.97 -12.30
C VAL A 14 -14.75 -0.21 -11.00
N CYS A 15 -14.75 -0.94 -9.90
CA CYS A 15 -14.24 -0.47 -8.62
C CYS A 15 -12.88 0.17 -8.92
N LYS A 16 -12.72 1.48 -8.70
CA LYS A 16 -11.43 2.17 -8.94
C LYS A 16 -10.39 1.48 -8.06
N GLY A 17 -9.67 0.56 -8.68
CA GLY A 17 -8.80 -0.38 -8.00
C GLY A 17 -7.71 0.37 -7.26
N GLN A 18 -7.39 -0.14 -6.08
CA GLN A 18 -6.08 -0.01 -5.45
C GLN A 18 -5.02 0.07 -6.55
N SER A 19 -4.19 1.12 -6.55
CA SER A 19 -3.15 1.27 -7.56
C SER A 19 -2.35 -0.04 -7.63
N ALA A 20 -2.22 -0.66 -8.80
CA ALA A 20 -1.49 -1.92 -8.91
C ALA A 20 -0.01 -1.64 -9.15
N ILE A 21 0.87 -2.44 -8.55
CA ILE A 21 2.25 -2.58 -9.02
C ILE A 21 2.20 -3.59 -10.16
N THR A 22 2.64 -3.17 -11.34
CA THR A 22 2.64 -4.01 -12.56
C THR A 22 4.06 -4.32 -12.97
N GLY A 23 4.26 -5.35 -13.78
CA GLY A 23 5.59 -5.68 -14.26
C GLY A 23 5.63 -6.98 -15.05
N ASP A 24 6.84 -7.50 -15.18
CA ASP A 24 7.13 -8.72 -15.91
C ASP A 24 8.10 -9.58 -15.08
N ALA A 25 7.91 -10.89 -15.11
CA ALA A 25 8.77 -11.86 -14.44
C ALA A 25 8.99 -13.09 -15.33
N THR A 26 10.14 -13.73 -15.19
CA THR A 26 10.43 -15.01 -15.85
C THR A 26 11.46 -15.81 -15.06
N CYS A 27 11.55 -17.11 -15.34
CA CYS A 27 12.62 -17.94 -14.83
C CYS A 27 12.94 -19.10 -15.79
N ASP A 28 14.19 -19.52 -15.79
CA ASP A 28 14.71 -20.67 -16.54
C ASP A 28 14.74 -21.88 -15.57
N ASN A 29 13.76 -22.81 -15.56
CA ASN A 29 12.71 -23.06 -16.57
C ASN A 29 11.25 -22.85 -16.10
N ILE A 30 10.91 -23.24 -14.87
CA ILE A 30 9.53 -23.17 -14.37
C ILE A 30 9.46 -22.20 -13.20
N MET A 31 8.73 -21.12 -13.39
CA MET A 31 8.51 -20.06 -12.43
C MET A 31 7.24 -20.29 -11.61
N TYR A 32 7.31 -19.96 -10.33
CA TYR A 32 6.17 -19.77 -9.44
C TYR A 32 6.35 -18.40 -8.77
N PHE A 33 5.56 -17.42 -9.19
CA PHE A 33 5.63 -16.06 -8.66
C PHE A 33 4.62 -15.87 -7.51
N TYR A 34 5.04 -15.17 -6.47
CA TYR A 34 4.24 -14.88 -5.29
C TYR A 34 4.31 -13.40 -4.91
N ALA A 35 3.19 -12.87 -4.45
CA ALA A 35 3.11 -11.59 -3.73
C ALA A 35 2.41 -11.82 -2.39
N ASP A 36 3.08 -11.48 -1.30
CA ASP A 36 2.63 -11.70 0.09
C ASP A 36 2.08 -13.13 0.36
N GLY A 37 2.70 -14.13 -0.25
CA GLY A 37 2.32 -15.54 -0.12
C GLY A 37 1.22 -16.02 -1.08
N VAL A 38 0.56 -15.12 -1.81
CA VAL A 38 -0.41 -15.46 -2.85
C VAL A 38 0.32 -15.75 -4.16
N GLN A 39 0.05 -16.91 -4.75
CA GLN A 39 0.65 -17.29 -6.04
C GLN A 39 -0.12 -16.65 -7.20
N TYR A 40 0.62 -16.10 -8.16
CA TYR A 40 0.07 -15.65 -9.44
C TYR A 40 0.60 -16.58 -10.53
N THR A 41 -0.30 -17.06 -11.38
CA THR A 41 0.02 -17.98 -12.47
C THR A 41 -0.21 -17.33 -13.81
N ASN A 42 0.62 -17.69 -14.78
CA ASN A 42 0.54 -17.22 -16.15
C ASN A 42 0.92 -18.34 -17.11
N ARG A 43 0.41 -18.27 -18.35
CA ARG A 43 0.71 -19.23 -19.41
C ARG A 43 2.19 -19.29 -19.81
N ASN A 44 2.96 -18.24 -19.51
CA ASN A 44 4.39 -18.14 -19.85
C ASN A 44 5.31 -18.62 -18.71
N ASP A 45 4.77 -19.08 -17.57
CA ASP A 45 5.57 -19.45 -16.40
C ASP A 45 6.53 -20.63 -16.64
N ASN A 46 6.39 -21.36 -17.73
CA ASN A 46 7.24 -22.48 -18.14
C ASN A 46 8.10 -22.16 -19.38
N ASP A 47 8.21 -20.90 -19.79
CA ASP A 47 8.96 -20.46 -20.98
C ASP A 47 9.81 -19.23 -20.65
N TRP A 48 11.09 -19.44 -20.35
CA TRP A 48 12.03 -18.38 -19.99
C TRP A 48 12.25 -17.33 -21.09
N THR A 49 11.94 -17.69 -22.34
CA THR A 49 12.08 -16.78 -23.49
C THR A 49 10.98 -15.72 -23.52
N LYS A 50 9.93 -15.91 -22.72
CA LYS A 50 8.80 -15.00 -22.54
C LYS A 50 8.72 -14.54 -21.09
N SER A 51 8.21 -13.33 -20.87
CA SER A 51 7.83 -12.91 -19.52
C SER A 51 6.36 -13.22 -19.25
N SER A 52 6.08 -13.51 -17.99
CA SER A 52 4.75 -13.50 -17.41
C SER A 52 4.46 -12.10 -16.88
N PRO A 53 3.42 -11.41 -17.38
CA PRO A 53 2.98 -10.15 -16.78
C PRO A 53 2.46 -10.39 -15.36
N VAL A 54 2.82 -9.47 -14.46
CA VAL A 54 2.36 -9.47 -13.06
C VAL A 54 1.60 -8.18 -12.75
N SER A 55 0.58 -8.29 -11.91
CA SER A 55 -0.22 -7.17 -11.39
C SER A 55 -0.60 -7.47 -9.95
N ILE A 56 0.06 -6.80 -9.00
CA ILE A 56 -0.04 -7.06 -7.57
C ILE A 56 -0.55 -5.79 -6.84
N PRO A 57 -1.15 -5.91 -5.65
CA PRO A 57 -1.60 -4.74 -4.87
C PRO A 57 -0.46 -3.74 -4.56
N SER A 58 -0.74 -2.43 -4.54
CA SER A 58 0.28 -1.41 -4.21
C SER A 58 0.89 -1.53 -2.82
N ASP A 59 0.18 -2.18 -1.91
CA ASP A 59 0.57 -2.39 -0.52
C ASP A 59 1.35 -3.71 -0.31
N THR A 60 1.69 -4.43 -1.40
CA THR A 60 2.52 -5.64 -1.30
C THR A 60 3.83 -5.37 -0.55
N GLN A 61 4.17 -6.25 0.39
CA GLN A 61 5.36 -6.14 1.21
C GLN A 61 6.52 -6.99 0.68
N VAL A 62 6.21 -8.17 0.16
CA VAL A 62 7.19 -9.14 -0.31
C VAL A 62 6.77 -9.67 -1.67
N VAL A 63 7.73 -9.69 -2.60
CA VAL A 63 7.64 -10.50 -3.82
C VAL A 63 8.60 -11.66 -3.73
N ALA A 64 8.18 -12.81 -4.25
CA ALA A 64 8.92 -14.05 -4.13
C ALA A 64 8.81 -14.87 -5.41
N VAL A 65 9.88 -15.57 -5.77
CA VAL A 65 9.96 -16.46 -6.92
C VAL A 65 10.54 -17.78 -6.48
N LYS A 66 9.77 -18.86 -6.64
CA LYS A 66 10.33 -20.19 -6.69
C LYS A 66 10.62 -20.49 -8.15
N CYS A 67 11.85 -20.86 -8.46
CA CYS A 67 12.22 -21.27 -9.81
C CYS A 67 12.75 -22.70 -9.78
N LYS A 68 12.30 -23.52 -10.73
CA LYS A 68 12.78 -24.87 -10.95
C LYS A 68 13.53 -24.93 -12.29
N ASP A 69 14.81 -25.25 -12.21
CA ASP A 69 15.64 -25.58 -13.36
C ASP A 69 15.41 -27.05 -13.74
N LEU A 70 15.20 -27.30 -15.04
CA LEU A 70 15.04 -28.63 -15.61
C LEU A 70 16.29 -29.05 -16.40
N HIS A 71 17.26 -28.16 -16.56
CA HIS A 71 18.40 -28.34 -17.44
C HIS A 71 19.71 -27.98 -16.73
N VAL A 72 20.59 -27.22 -17.40
CA VAL A 72 21.98 -27.00 -16.99
C VAL A 72 22.19 -25.58 -16.49
N VAL A 73 21.40 -24.61 -16.92
CA VAL A 73 21.63 -23.19 -16.63
C VAL A 73 20.33 -22.56 -16.18
N ALA A 74 20.39 -21.87 -15.04
CA ALA A 74 19.21 -21.34 -14.38
C ALA A 74 19.32 -19.84 -14.09
N GLY A 75 18.17 -19.18 -14.06
CA GLY A 75 18.09 -17.75 -13.79
C GLY A 75 16.67 -17.30 -13.49
N ILE A 76 16.55 -16.23 -12.69
CA ILE A 76 15.31 -15.49 -12.43
C ILE A 76 15.50 -14.07 -12.92
N LYS A 77 14.48 -13.50 -13.57
CA LYS A 77 14.50 -12.10 -13.98
C LYS A 77 13.14 -11.45 -13.78
N LEU A 78 13.11 -10.29 -13.13
CA LEU A 78 11.87 -9.57 -12.86
C LEU A 78 12.10 -8.06 -12.78
N ALA A 79 11.15 -7.28 -13.27
CA ALA A 79 11.11 -5.83 -13.10
C ALA A 79 9.66 -5.36 -12.87
N LEU A 80 9.48 -4.46 -11.91
CA LEU A 80 8.18 -3.92 -11.48
C LEU A 80 8.11 -2.40 -11.68
N SER A 81 6.90 -1.87 -11.77
CA SER A 81 6.60 -0.46 -12.01
C SER A 81 7.00 0.47 -10.86
N ASN A 82 7.23 -0.08 -9.66
CA ASN A 82 7.74 0.65 -8.50
C ASN A 82 9.28 0.67 -8.41
N GLY A 83 9.98 0.24 -9.47
CA GLY A 83 11.44 0.27 -9.55
C GLY A 83 12.14 -0.96 -8.96
N ILE A 84 11.39 -1.89 -8.36
CA ILE A 84 11.95 -3.17 -7.92
C ILE A 84 12.34 -3.99 -9.13
N LYS A 85 13.58 -4.48 -9.14
CA LYS A 85 14.14 -5.35 -10.17
C LYS A 85 14.98 -6.44 -9.54
N THR A 86 15.19 -7.53 -10.25
CA THR A 86 16.16 -8.55 -9.86
C THR A 86 17.57 -8.01 -9.98
N ASP A 87 18.32 -8.15 -8.89
CA ASP A 87 19.71 -7.77 -8.72
C ASP A 87 20.33 -8.59 -7.56
N THR A 88 21.59 -8.34 -7.23
CA THR A 88 22.31 -9.07 -6.17
C THR A 88 21.81 -8.77 -4.75
N THR A 89 20.85 -7.86 -4.57
CA THR A 89 20.28 -7.55 -3.26
C THR A 89 19.08 -8.43 -2.90
N TRP A 90 18.70 -9.35 -3.78
CA TRP A 90 17.70 -10.39 -3.50
C TRP A 90 18.26 -11.47 -2.59
N LYS A 91 17.41 -12.05 -1.75
CA LYS A 91 17.76 -13.16 -0.86
C LYS A 91 17.30 -14.47 -1.48
N CYS A 92 18.20 -15.45 -1.61
CA CYS A 92 17.91 -16.72 -2.25
C CYS A 92 18.35 -17.91 -1.41
N SER A 93 17.58 -19.00 -1.44
CA SER A 93 17.88 -20.27 -0.79
C SER A 93 17.56 -21.42 -1.71
N LYS A 94 18.38 -22.48 -1.66
CA LYS A 94 18.09 -23.78 -2.29
C LYS A 94 17.22 -24.70 -1.43
N THR A 95 17.03 -24.34 -0.18
CA THR A 95 16.24 -25.11 0.79
C THR A 95 14.88 -24.44 0.98
N TYR A 96 13.82 -25.22 0.87
CA TYR A 96 12.46 -24.77 1.17
C TYR A 96 12.34 -24.46 2.67
N ALA A 97 11.74 -23.32 2.99
CA ALA A 97 11.34 -22.98 4.35
C ALA A 97 9.86 -22.62 4.36
N VAL A 98 9.09 -23.12 5.32
CA VAL A 98 7.65 -22.83 5.40
C VAL A 98 7.44 -21.32 5.56
N GLY A 99 6.57 -20.74 4.74
CA GLY A 99 6.23 -19.31 4.80
C GLY A 99 7.28 -18.37 4.18
N TRP A 100 8.31 -18.89 3.50
CA TRP A 100 9.38 -18.09 2.88
C TRP A 100 8.88 -16.95 1.97
N ASN A 101 7.73 -17.15 1.32
CA ASN A 101 7.10 -16.21 0.39
C ASN A 101 6.17 -15.18 1.08
N LYS A 102 6.05 -15.21 2.40
CA LYS A 102 5.14 -14.32 3.17
C LYS A 102 5.89 -13.12 3.78
N PRO A 103 5.17 -12.03 4.10
CA PRO A 103 5.69 -10.97 4.97
C PRO A 103 6.07 -11.52 6.35
N GLY A 104 7.06 -10.91 6.99
CA GLY A 104 7.53 -11.31 8.33
C GLY A 104 8.43 -12.56 8.37
N PHE A 105 8.64 -13.26 7.25
CA PHE A 105 9.66 -14.31 7.17
C PHE A 105 11.07 -13.72 7.33
N ASP A 106 11.86 -14.28 8.25
CA ASP A 106 13.25 -13.91 8.49
C ASP A 106 14.18 -14.61 7.47
N ASP A 107 14.71 -13.83 6.53
CA ASP A 107 15.68 -14.26 5.53
C ASP A 107 17.09 -13.71 5.78
N SER A 108 17.39 -13.28 7.01
CA SER A 108 18.71 -12.77 7.40
C SER A 108 19.82 -13.78 7.12
N ASN A 109 19.53 -15.07 7.31
CA ASN A 109 20.45 -16.19 7.06
C ASN A 109 20.51 -16.63 5.60
N TRP A 110 19.68 -16.07 4.70
CA TRP A 110 19.75 -16.42 3.28
C TRP A 110 20.91 -15.65 2.62
N PRO A 111 21.71 -16.31 1.76
CA PRO A 111 22.70 -15.61 0.97
C PRO A 111 22.03 -14.65 -0.01
N ASN A 112 22.78 -13.62 -0.38
CA ASN A 112 22.41 -12.75 -1.49
C ASN A 112 22.49 -13.53 -2.80
N ALA A 113 21.65 -13.15 -3.76
CA ALA A 113 21.70 -13.68 -5.11
C ALA A 113 22.99 -13.24 -5.81
N ILE A 114 23.43 -14.03 -6.77
CA ILE A 114 24.50 -13.66 -7.70
C ILE A 114 23.93 -13.36 -9.08
N VAL A 115 24.67 -12.62 -9.90
CA VAL A 115 24.43 -12.55 -11.35
C VAL A 115 25.20 -13.70 -12.00
N PRO A 116 24.52 -14.68 -12.62
CA PRO A 116 25.20 -15.77 -13.31
C PRO A 116 26.10 -15.26 -14.44
N ASN A 117 27.29 -15.85 -14.57
CA ASN A 117 28.14 -15.64 -15.74
C ASN A 117 27.64 -16.51 -16.91
N TYR A 118 26.49 -16.11 -17.45
CA TYR A 118 25.84 -16.72 -18.61
C TYR A 118 25.04 -15.67 -19.38
N ASN A 119 24.94 -15.84 -20.70
CA ASN A 119 24.28 -14.90 -21.59
C ASN A 119 22.98 -15.48 -22.14
N TRP A 120 21.84 -15.07 -21.59
CA TRP A 120 20.49 -15.37 -22.13
C TRP A 120 20.11 -14.50 -23.34
N GLY A 121 21.01 -13.61 -23.78
CA GLY A 121 20.77 -12.63 -24.83
C GLY A 121 19.74 -11.58 -24.42
N SER A 122 18.99 -11.07 -25.39
CA SER A 122 17.96 -10.05 -25.20
C SER A 122 16.61 -10.61 -24.71
N LYS A 123 16.57 -11.85 -24.21
CA LYS A 123 15.34 -12.54 -23.83
C LYS A 123 15.06 -12.44 -22.31
N PRO A 124 13.77 -12.35 -21.92
CA PRO A 124 12.65 -11.93 -22.76
C PRO A 124 12.77 -10.43 -23.11
N ALA A 125 12.27 -10.03 -24.29
CA ALA A 125 12.42 -8.66 -24.79
C ALA A 125 11.83 -7.60 -23.84
N SER A 126 10.73 -7.93 -23.15
CA SER A 126 10.07 -7.09 -22.15
C SER A 126 10.96 -6.74 -20.95
N LEU A 127 11.96 -7.57 -20.63
CA LEU A 127 12.90 -7.39 -19.51
C LEU A 127 14.33 -7.07 -19.97
N ASN A 128 14.56 -6.89 -21.27
CA ASN A 128 15.88 -6.55 -21.78
C ASN A 128 16.35 -5.20 -21.24
N GLY A 129 17.53 -5.15 -20.62
CA GLY A 129 18.08 -3.94 -20.00
C GLY A 129 17.34 -3.40 -18.75
N LYS A 130 16.30 -4.07 -18.25
CA LYS A 130 15.50 -3.60 -17.10
C LYS A 130 15.91 -4.19 -15.75
N ALA A 131 16.51 -5.38 -15.76
CA ALA A 131 16.87 -6.14 -14.57
C ALA A 131 18.03 -7.10 -14.89
N ASP A 132 18.67 -7.62 -13.85
CA ASP A 132 19.69 -8.65 -13.98
C ASP A 132 19.05 -10.05 -13.89
N TRP A 133 19.65 -11.02 -14.58
CA TRP A 133 19.39 -12.42 -14.27
C TRP A 133 20.06 -12.74 -12.94
N ILE A 134 19.33 -13.37 -12.03
CA ILE A 134 19.83 -13.73 -10.70
C ILE A 134 19.64 -15.22 -10.40
N TRP A 135 20.54 -15.77 -9.59
CA TRP A 135 20.42 -17.13 -9.06
C TRP A 135 21.23 -17.30 -7.77
N THR A 136 21.27 -18.51 -7.21
CA THR A 136 22.29 -18.94 -6.26
C THR A 136 23.62 -19.24 -6.97
N THR A 137 24.68 -19.56 -6.20
CA THR A 137 25.97 -19.96 -6.79
C THR A 137 25.90 -21.26 -7.60
N GLY A 138 24.87 -22.09 -7.39
CA GLY A 138 24.65 -23.36 -8.08
C GLY A 138 23.88 -23.25 -9.40
N TYR A 139 24.02 -22.15 -10.14
CA TYR A 139 23.28 -21.88 -11.38
C TYR A 139 23.62 -22.80 -12.56
N ARG A 140 24.66 -23.64 -12.43
CA ARG A 140 25.09 -24.59 -13.46
C ARG A 140 24.67 -26.02 -13.12
N GLY A 141 23.39 -26.22 -12.80
CA GLY A 141 22.79 -27.52 -12.51
C GLY A 141 23.03 -28.06 -11.09
N GLN A 142 23.67 -27.30 -10.19
CA GLN A 142 23.87 -27.74 -8.79
C GLN A 142 22.61 -27.49 -7.95
N ASP A 143 21.93 -26.37 -8.18
CA ASP A 143 20.72 -25.98 -7.46
C ASP A 143 19.53 -26.02 -8.43
N THR A 144 18.80 -27.13 -8.46
CA THR A 144 17.69 -27.38 -9.41
C THR A 144 16.37 -26.72 -8.99
N THR A 145 16.27 -26.25 -7.75
CA THR A 145 15.13 -25.46 -7.28
C THR A 145 15.64 -24.43 -6.29
N VAL A 146 15.28 -23.17 -6.52
CA VAL A 146 15.62 -22.07 -5.61
C VAL A 146 14.38 -21.28 -5.24
N TYR A 147 14.44 -20.67 -4.08
CA TYR A 147 13.44 -19.81 -3.49
C TYR A 147 14.10 -18.46 -3.29
N CYS A 148 13.67 -17.44 -4.04
CA CYS A 148 14.25 -16.10 -4.00
C CYS A 148 13.16 -15.10 -3.60
N ARG A 149 13.49 -14.16 -2.70
CA ARG A 149 12.53 -13.17 -2.21
C ARG A 149 13.16 -11.80 -2.09
N LYS A 150 12.29 -10.79 -2.14
CA LYS A 150 12.64 -9.38 -1.91
C LYS A 150 11.57 -8.73 -1.07
N VAL A 151 11.99 -8.13 0.04
CA VAL A 151 11.16 -7.17 0.78
C VAL A 151 11.14 -5.88 -0.02
N ILE A 152 9.96 -5.49 -0.49
CA ILE A 152 9.72 -4.29 -1.31
C ILE A 152 9.04 -3.18 -0.52
N LYS A 153 8.40 -3.54 0.59
CA LYS A 153 7.96 -2.65 1.66
C LYS A 153 8.22 -3.38 2.98
N LYS A 154 8.99 -2.78 3.88
CA LYS A 154 9.21 -3.38 5.20
C LYS A 154 7.88 -3.34 5.98
N PRO A 155 7.48 -4.43 6.64
CA PRO A 155 6.48 -4.32 7.69
C PRO A 155 6.95 -3.28 8.70
N SER A 156 6.03 -2.44 9.18
CA SER A 156 6.30 -1.57 10.32
C SER A 156 6.98 -2.37 11.42
N ALA A 157 8.15 -1.92 11.87
CA ALA A 157 8.78 -2.47 13.08
C ALA A 157 8.00 -2.08 14.35
N GLN A 158 7.10 -1.09 14.23
CA GLN A 158 6.22 -0.63 15.30
C GLN A 158 4.94 -1.47 15.35
N PRO A 159 4.39 -1.74 16.54
CA PRO A 159 3.13 -2.46 16.70
C PRO A 159 2.00 -1.72 15.94
N PRO A 160 1.00 -2.44 15.40
CA PRO A 160 -0.11 -1.82 14.70
C PRO A 160 -0.80 -0.74 15.54
N ILE A 161 -1.16 0.37 14.89
CA ILE A 161 -2.04 1.37 15.48
C ILE A 161 -3.47 0.86 15.32
N THR A 162 -4.19 0.72 16.42
CA THR A 162 -5.56 0.21 16.44
C THR A 162 -6.52 1.29 16.91
N GLY A 163 -7.81 1.14 16.66
CA GLY A 163 -8.78 2.12 17.14
C GLY A 163 -10.16 1.92 16.55
N ASP A 164 -10.95 2.99 16.62
CA ASP A 164 -12.31 3.04 16.12
C ASP A 164 -12.52 4.34 15.35
N ALA A 165 -13.28 4.26 14.26
CA ALA A 165 -13.64 5.41 13.43
C ALA A 165 -15.10 5.32 13.00
N THR A 166 -15.74 6.47 12.80
CA THR A 166 -17.09 6.55 12.25
C THR A 166 -17.32 7.89 11.57
N CYS A 167 -18.36 7.96 10.74
CA CYS A 167 -18.82 9.22 10.18
C CYS A 167 -20.33 9.17 9.88
N ASP A 168 -20.99 10.32 10.05
CA ASP A 168 -22.40 10.54 9.71
C ASP A 168 -22.46 11.11 8.28
N ASN A 169 -22.71 10.31 7.22
CA ASN A 169 -23.29 8.95 7.19
C ASN A 169 -22.38 7.85 6.63
N ILE A 170 -21.60 8.14 5.58
CA ILE A 170 -20.79 7.13 4.87
C ILE A 170 -19.32 7.50 4.98
N MET A 171 -18.57 6.64 5.66
CA MET A 171 -17.14 6.80 5.91
C MET A 171 -16.30 6.08 4.85
N TYR A 172 -15.20 6.72 4.46
CA TYR A 172 -14.09 6.09 3.76
C TYR A 172 -12.81 6.43 4.54
N PHE A 173 -12.28 5.47 5.28
CA PHE A 173 -11.07 5.65 6.10
C PHE A 173 -9.81 5.22 5.32
N TYR A 174 -8.75 6.00 5.45
CA TYR A 174 -7.48 5.80 4.79
C TYR A 174 -6.31 5.91 5.78
N ALA A 175 -5.29 5.08 5.58
CA ALA A 175 -3.97 5.24 6.17
C ALA A 175 -2.92 5.21 5.06
N ASP A 176 -2.08 6.26 4.98
CA ASP A 176 -1.07 6.47 3.95
C ASP A 176 -1.57 6.24 2.50
N GLY A 177 -2.81 6.64 2.24
CA GLY A 177 -3.46 6.51 0.94
C GLY A 177 -4.15 5.16 0.68
N VAL A 178 -3.97 4.16 1.53
CA VAL A 178 -4.65 2.85 1.45
C VAL A 178 -5.99 2.94 2.15
N GLN A 179 -7.06 2.52 1.48
CA GLN A 179 -8.41 2.50 2.05
C GLN A 179 -8.61 1.24 2.89
N TYR A 180 -9.17 1.40 4.09
CA TYR A 180 -9.62 0.28 4.92
C TYR A 180 -11.14 0.34 4.99
N THR A 181 -11.78 -0.80 4.75
CA THR A 181 -13.24 -0.91 4.70
C THR A 181 -13.76 -1.81 5.80
N ASN A 182 -14.91 -1.46 6.35
CA ASN A 182 -15.64 -2.24 7.34
C ASN A 182 -17.14 -2.24 7.02
N LYS A 183 -17.85 -3.29 7.45
CA LYS A 183 -19.32 -3.39 7.33
C LYS A 183 -20.07 -2.24 8.02
N ASN A 184 -19.46 -1.59 9.01
CA ASN A 184 -20.05 -0.49 9.77
C ASN A 184 -19.82 0.89 9.12
N ASP A 185 -19.09 1.00 8.00
CA ASP A 185 -18.72 2.29 7.39
C ASP A 185 -19.92 3.14 6.94
N ASN A 186 -21.11 2.54 6.80
CA ASN A 186 -22.35 3.22 6.42
C ASN A 186 -23.33 3.40 7.60
N ASP A 187 -22.89 3.22 8.85
CA ASP A 187 -23.72 3.31 10.05
C ASP A 187 -22.99 4.08 11.16
N TRP A 188 -23.28 5.39 11.26
CA TRP A 188 -22.64 6.30 12.23
C TRP A 188 -22.89 5.91 13.70
N THR A 189 -23.92 5.10 13.96
CA THR A 189 -24.24 4.63 15.32
C THR A 189 -23.30 3.53 15.78
N LYS A 190 -22.49 2.97 14.86
CA LYS A 190 -21.46 1.97 15.10
C LYS A 190 -20.10 2.52 14.69
N SER A 191 -19.05 2.12 15.40
CA SER A 191 -17.69 2.36 14.92
C SER A 191 -17.22 1.22 14.02
N SER A 192 -16.38 1.57 13.06
CA SER A 192 -15.53 0.64 12.34
C SER A 192 -14.22 0.48 13.10
N PRO A 193 -13.87 -0.74 13.56
CA PRO A 193 -12.56 -0.99 14.11
C PRO A 193 -11.50 -0.82 13.01
N VAL A 194 -10.39 -0.17 13.36
CA VAL A 194 -9.23 0.05 12.47
C VAL A 194 -7.99 -0.63 13.05
N SER A 195 -7.15 -1.16 12.15
CA SER A 195 -5.83 -1.71 12.45
C SER A 195 -4.92 -1.37 11.28
N ILE A 196 -3.98 -0.45 11.50
CA ILE A 196 -3.10 0.12 10.47
C ILE A 196 -1.64 -0.08 10.87
N PRO A 197 -0.69 -0.03 9.91
CA PRO A 197 0.74 -0.15 10.21
C PRO A 197 1.20 0.84 11.29
N GLY A 198 2.08 0.39 12.19
CA GLY A 198 2.57 1.21 13.30
C GLY A 198 3.37 2.45 12.90
N ASP A 199 3.91 2.44 11.68
CA ASP A 199 4.68 3.52 11.06
C ASP A 199 3.83 4.43 10.16
N THR A 200 2.49 4.33 10.24
CA THR A 200 1.57 5.18 9.47
C THR A 200 1.85 6.66 9.72
N GLN A 201 2.00 7.44 8.66
CA GLN A 201 2.31 8.88 8.73
C GLN A 201 1.08 9.76 8.63
N VAL A 202 0.04 9.32 7.93
CA VAL A 202 -1.19 10.09 7.72
C VAL A 202 -2.41 9.19 7.84
N VAL A 203 -3.39 9.63 8.62
CA VAL A 203 -4.75 9.09 8.59
C VAL A 203 -5.69 10.10 7.96
N ALA A 204 -6.65 9.60 7.20
CA ALA A 204 -7.55 10.42 6.41
C ALA A 204 -8.96 9.81 6.40
N VAL A 205 -9.98 10.66 6.41
CA VAL A 205 -11.38 10.29 6.33
C VAL A 205 -12.03 11.13 5.25
N LYS A 206 -12.58 10.47 4.23
CA LYS A 206 -13.61 11.09 3.40
C LYS A 206 -14.94 10.70 4.03
N CYS A 207 -15.78 11.67 4.33
CA CYS A 207 -17.12 11.44 4.82
C CYS A 207 -18.15 12.03 3.87
N LYS A 208 -19.22 11.28 3.61
CA LYS A 208 -20.37 11.74 2.85
C LYS A 208 -21.59 11.81 3.76
N ASP A 209 -22.13 13.01 3.89
CA ASP A 209 -23.41 13.27 4.54
C ASP A 209 -24.54 13.02 3.52
N LEU A 210 -25.56 12.28 3.93
CA LEU A 210 -26.76 11.98 3.15
C LEU A 210 -27.98 12.74 3.67
N HIS A 211 -27.85 13.45 4.80
CA HIS A 211 -28.95 14.05 5.52
C HIS A 211 -28.64 15.50 5.88
N VAL A 212 -28.93 15.89 7.12
CA VAL A 212 -28.93 17.30 7.55
C VAL A 212 -27.75 17.60 8.47
N VAL A 213 -27.19 16.61 9.15
CA VAL A 213 -26.16 16.83 10.17
C VAL A 213 -25.03 15.83 9.95
N ALA A 214 -23.81 16.36 9.92
CA ALA A 214 -22.64 15.59 9.56
C ALA A 214 -21.53 15.68 10.61
N GLY A 215 -20.74 14.62 10.70
CA GLY A 215 -19.63 14.54 11.65
C GLY A 215 -18.70 13.38 11.34
N ILE A 216 -17.42 13.54 11.70
CA ILE A 216 -16.41 12.49 11.73
C ILE A 216 -15.95 12.31 13.17
N LYS A 217 -15.77 11.06 13.60
CA LYS A 217 -15.23 10.78 14.93
C LYS A 217 -14.29 9.59 14.88
N LEU A 218 -13.10 9.73 15.44
CA LEU A 218 -12.08 8.69 15.45
C LEU A 218 -11.16 8.82 16.65
N ALA A 219 -10.73 7.68 17.20
CA ALA A 219 -9.72 7.59 18.24
C ALA A 219 -8.82 6.37 18.00
N LEU A 220 -7.51 6.57 18.06
CA LEU A 220 -6.48 5.56 17.82
C LEU A 220 -5.62 5.31 19.07
N SER A 221 -5.00 4.14 19.12
CA SER A 221 -4.18 3.65 20.24
C SER A 221 -2.90 4.45 20.45
N ASN A 222 -2.44 5.18 19.44
CA ASN A 222 -1.29 6.09 19.53
C ASN A 222 -1.67 7.51 20.01
N GLY A 223 -2.91 7.71 20.48
CA GLY A 223 -3.39 8.98 21.02
C GLY A 223 -3.94 9.96 19.98
N ILE A 224 -3.84 9.65 18.68
CA ILE A 224 -4.52 10.43 17.64
C ILE A 224 -6.03 10.29 17.82
N LYS A 225 -6.71 11.43 17.93
CA LYS A 225 -8.16 11.52 18.04
C LYS A 225 -8.66 12.67 17.18
N THR A 226 -9.92 12.63 16.78
CA THR A 226 -10.58 13.77 16.12
C THR A 226 -10.75 14.92 17.10
N ASP A 227 -10.25 16.08 16.68
CA ASP A 227 -10.30 17.36 17.36
C ASP A 227 -10.16 18.50 16.33
N THR A 228 -10.16 19.75 16.78
CA THR A 228 -10.07 20.94 15.91
C THR A 228 -8.70 21.11 15.23
N THR A 229 -7.72 20.25 15.52
CA THR A 229 -6.40 20.31 14.88
C THR A 229 -6.32 19.48 13.59
N TRP A 230 -7.41 18.82 13.20
CA TRP A 230 -7.54 18.16 11.90
C TRP A 230 -7.70 19.18 10.78
N LYS A 231 -7.18 18.86 9.60
CA LYS A 231 -7.32 19.67 8.39
C LYS A 231 -8.42 19.11 7.51
N CYS A 232 -9.39 19.93 7.12
CA CYS A 232 -10.54 19.49 6.33
C CYS A 232 -10.77 20.37 5.11
N SER A 233 -11.23 19.75 4.01
CA SER A 233 -11.61 20.43 2.78
C SER A 233 -12.90 19.84 2.23
N LYS A 234 -13.72 20.68 1.61
CA LYS A 234 -14.90 20.26 0.81
C LYS A 234 -14.57 19.94 -0.64
N THR A 235 -13.34 20.23 -1.06
CA THR A 235 -12.86 20.02 -2.43
C THR A 235 -11.87 18.88 -2.45
N TYR A 236 -12.11 17.90 -3.31
CA TYR A 236 -11.16 16.82 -3.55
C TYR A 236 -9.86 17.36 -4.13
N ALA A 237 -8.74 16.93 -3.56
CA ALA A 237 -7.41 17.15 -4.13
C ALA A 237 -6.73 15.80 -4.36
N VAL A 238 -6.10 15.61 -5.52
CA VAL A 238 -5.40 14.35 -5.81
C VAL A 238 -4.30 14.11 -4.77
N GLY A 239 -4.27 12.91 -4.18
CA GLY A 239 -3.26 12.54 -3.19
C GLY A 239 -3.47 13.10 -1.78
N TRP A 240 -4.60 13.77 -1.50
CA TRP A 240 -4.90 14.36 -0.18
C TRP A 240 -4.74 13.40 1.01
N ASN A 241 -4.98 12.11 0.80
CA ASN A 241 -4.90 11.05 1.81
C ASN A 241 -3.52 10.41 1.93
N LYS A 242 -2.49 10.92 1.24
CA LYS A 242 -1.12 10.38 1.25
C LYS A 242 -0.16 11.23 2.12
N PRO A 243 0.96 10.65 2.58
CA PRO A 243 2.07 11.41 3.14
C PRO A 243 2.62 12.42 2.14
N GLY A 244 3.19 13.53 2.65
CA GLY A 244 3.78 14.58 1.83
C GLY A 244 2.78 15.52 1.12
N PHE A 245 1.47 15.28 1.22
CA PHE A 245 0.47 16.25 0.75
C PHE A 245 0.48 17.51 1.62
N ASP A 246 0.59 18.67 0.97
CA ASP A 246 0.54 19.99 1.60
C ASP A 246 -0.92 20.42 1.82
N ASP A 247 -1.34 20.41 3.10
CA ASP A 247 -2.66 20.86 3.56
C ASP A 247 -2.60 22.18 4.34
N SER A 248 -1.53 22.95 4.19
CA SER A 248 -1.38 24.26 4.84
C SER A 248 -2.54 25.20 4.54
N ASN A 249 -3.07 25.14 3.32
CA ASN A 249 -4.23 25.93 2.86
C ASN A 249 -5.59 25.36 3.30
N TRP A 250 -5.64 24.18 3.92
CA TRP A 250 -6.90 23.62 4.40
C TRP A 250 -7.28 24.26 5.74
N PRO A 251 -8.56 24.65 5.92
CA PRO A 251 -9.02 25.10 7.22
C PRO A 251 -8.94 23.98 8.25
N ASN A 252 -8.82 24.38 9.51
CA ASN A 252 -8.98 23.49 10.63
C ASN A 252 -10.43 23.02 10.74
N ALA A 253 -10.63 21.81 11.24
CA ALA A 253 -11.95 21.30 11.56
C ALA A 253 -12.57 22.08 12.72
N ILE A 254 -13.90 22.10 12.77
CA ILE A 254 -14.67 22.60 13.91
C ILE A 254 -15.32 21.45 14.65
N VAL A 255 -15.69 21.67 15.91
CA VAL A 255 -16.62 20.79 16.64
C VAL A 255 -18.05 21.28 16.34
N PRO A 256 -18.89 20.48 15.67
CA PRO A 256 -20.26 20.86 15.40
C PRO A 256 -21.05 21.12 16.69
N ASN A 257 -21.84 22.19 16.73
CA ASN A 257 -22.83 22.39 17.79
C ASN A 257 -24.05 21.50 17.50
N TYR A 258 -23.90 20.21 17.76
CA TYR A 258 -24.91 19.16 17.67
C TYR A 258 -24.55 18.01 18.62
N ASN A 259 -25.57 17.30 19.12
CA ASN A 259 -25.40 16.23 20.08
C ASN A 259 -25.78 14.87 19.47
N TRP A 260 -24.78 14.06 19.11
CA TRP A 260 -24.96 12.66 18.69
C TRP A 260 -25.18 11.68 19.88
N GLY A 261 -25.20 12.20 21.10
CA GLY A 261 -25.25 11.43 22.34
C GLY A 261 -23.98 10.61 22.57
N SER A 262 -24.13 9.46 23.23
CA SER A 262 -23.03 8.53 23.53
C SER A 262 -22.64 7.62 22.36
N LYS A 263 -23.08 7.93 21.13
CA LYS A 263 -22.87 7.06 19.96
C LYS A 263 -21.62 7.44 19.17
N PRO A 264 -20.90 6.44 18.61
CA PRO A 264 -20.92 5.04 19.03
C PRO A 264 -20.28 4.87 20.42
N ALA A 265 -20.75 3.88 21.19
CA ALA A 265 -20.31 3.68 22.58
C ALA A 265 -18.78 3.50 22.71
N SER A 266 -18.15 2.86 21.71
CA SER A 266 -16.70 2.67 21.61
C SER A 266 -15.89 3.97 21.57
N LEU A 267 -16.49 5.07 21.08
CA LEU A 267 -15.87 6.40 20.95
C LEU A 267 -16.43 7.42 21.94
N ASN A 268 -17.33 7.01 22.84
CA ASN A 268 -17.89 7.92 23.83
C ASN A 268 -16.81 8.45 24.77
N GLY A 269 -16.68 9.78 24.88
CA GLY A 269 -15.64 10.44 25.69
C GLY A 269 -14.20 10.30 25.20
N LYS A 270 -13.94 9.65 24.05
CA LYS A 270 -12.56 9.42 23.55
C LYS A 270 -12.07 10.44 22.53
N ALA A 271 -13.00 11.10 21.82
CA ALA A 271 -12.71 12.06 20.75
C ALA A 271 -13.89 13.02 20.57
N ASP A 272 -13.67 14.08 19.81
CA ASP A 272 -14.71 15.03 19.41
C ASP A 272 -15.30 14.64 18.05
N TRP A 273 -16.58 14.93 17.85
CA TRP A 273 -17.13 14.98 16.50
C TRP A 273 -16.57 16.22 15.81
N ILE A 274 -16.05 16.04 14.59
CA ILE A 274 -15.47 17.13 13.80
C ILE A 274 -16.10 17.23 12.42
N TRP A 275 -16.16 18.45 11.87
CA TRP A 275 -16.58 18.71 10.50
C TRP A 275 -15.99 20.03 9.99
N THR A 276 -16.36 20.44 8.77
CA THR A 276 -16.24 21.81 8.29
C THR A 276 -17.36 22.69 8.89
N THR A 277 -17.34 23.99 8.60
CA THR A 277 -18.41 24.91 9.03
C THR A 277 -19.79 24.58 8.43
N GLY A 278 -19.83 23.84 7.31
CA GLY A 278 -21.06 23.43 6.62
C GLY A 278 -21.68 22.13 7.13
N TYR A 279 -21.60 21.85 8.43
CA TYR A 279 -22.08 20.59 9.05
C TYR A 279 -23.60 20.43 9.07
N ARG A 280 -24.36 21.46 8.68
CA ARG A 280 -25.83 21.45 8.61
C ARG A 280 -26.32 21.33 7.17
N GLY A 281 -25.83 20.32 6.45
CA GLY A 281 -26.22 20.00 5.08
C GLY A 281 -25.63 20.88 3.97
N GLN A 282 -24.71 21.81 4.30
CA GLN A 282 -24.05 22.64 3.27
C GLN A 282 -22.87 21.91 2.61
N ASP A 283 -22.09 21.18 3.40
CA ASP A 283 -20.94 20.42 2.93
C ASP A 283 -21.28 18.93 2.96
N THR A 284 -21.79 18.40 1.85
CA THR A 284 -22.28 17.00 1.76
C THR A 284 -21.16 15.96 1.59
N THR A 285 -19.94 16.39 1.27
CA THR A 285 -18.76 15.54 1.24
C THR A 285 -17.56 16.33 1.70
N VAL A 286 -16.84 15.81 2.69
CA VAL A 286 -15.61 16.41 3.21
C VAL A 286 -14.48 15.40 3.21
N TYR A 287 -13.27 15.93 3.07
CA TYR A 287 -12.01 15.22 3.11
C TYR A 287 -11.23 15.78 4.29
N CYS A 288 -11.03 14.99 5.34
CA CYS A 288 -10.32 15.40 6.54
C CYS A 288 -9.10 14.53 6.76
N ARG A 289 -7.96 15.13 7.07
CA ARG A 289 -6.70 14.41 7.28
C ARG A 289 -5.97 14.88 8.53
N LYS A 290 -5.13 13.99 9.05
CA LYS A 290 -4.23 14.26 10.16
C LYS A 290 -2.89 13.60 9.91
N VAL A 291 -1.84 14.41 9.97
CA VAL A 291 -0.46 13.91 10.04
C VAL A 291 -0.25 13.33 11.44
N ILE A 292 0.13 12.05 11.49
CA ILE A 292 0.62 11.38 12.68
C ILE A 292 2.07 11.82 12.83
N LYS A 293 2.36 12.62 13.86
CA LYS A 293 3.75 12.90 14.20
C LYS A 293 4.34 11.61 14.74
N ASN A 294 5.22 10.96 13.98
CA ASN A 294 6.09 9.94 14.56
C ASN A 294 6.90 10.63 15.67
N PRO A 295 6.92 10.09 16.91
CA PRO A 295 7.76 10.63 17.99
C PRO A 295 9.27 10.56 17.72
N SER A 296 9.70 10.10 16.54
CA SER A 296 11.10 10.07 16.15
C SER A 296 11.20 10.01 14.62
N GLY A 297 11.79 11.05 14.02
CA GLY A 297 12.19 11.02 12.61
C GLY A 297 11.91 12.28 11.79
N CYS A 298 12.32 13.46 12.28
CA CYS A 298 12.95 14.50 11.47
C CYS A 298 13.49 15.62 12.36
N ASP A 299 14.56 15.35 13.11
CA ASP A 299 15.55 16.37 13.53
C ASP A 299 16.47 16.77 12.37
N CYS A 300 15.98 16.68 11.13
CA CYS A 300 16.72 17.15 9.95
C CYS A 300 16.32 18.58 9.55
N CYS A 301 15.37 19.22 10.25
CA CYS A 301 15.02 20.62 9.98
C CYS A 301 15.88 21.63 10.76
N GLU A 302 16.62 21.23 11.80
CA GLU A 302 17.51 22.17 12.52
C GLU A 302 18.88 22.35 11.85
N ALA A 303 19.25 21.50 10.88
CA ALA A 303 20.54 21.61 10.20
C ALA A 303 20.59 22.70 9.12
N LEU A 304 19.44 23.20 8.62
CA LEU A 304 19.42 24.21 7.56
C LEU A 304 19.53 25.65 8.10
N GLU A 305 19.11 25.91 9.34
CA GLU A 305 19.29 27.23 9.96
C GLU A 305 20.76 27.45 10.39
N ALA A 306 21.49 26.38 10.76
CA ALA A 306 22.90 26.47 11.14
C ALA A 306 23.85 26.77 9.96
N ILE A 307 23.53 26.32 8.74
CA ILE A 307 24.38 26.57 7.56
C ILE A 307 24.22 28.00 7.03
N THR A 308 23.04 28.60 7.21
CA THR A 308 22.79 29.98 6.76
C THR A 308 23.41 31.03 7.70
N ALA A 309 23.72 30.66 8.94
CA ALA A 309 24.41 31.50 9.92
C ALA A 309 25.96 31.51 9.74
N LEU A 310 26.53 30.48 9.12
CA LEU A 310 27.99 30.36 8.88
C LEU A 310 28.46 31.00 7.56
N LEU A 311 27.56 31.49 6.73
CA LEU A 311 27.88 32.22 5.48
C LEU A 311 27.71 33.74 5.60
N LYS A 312 27.58 34.25 6.82
CA LYS A 312 27.58 35.69 7.12
C LYS A 312 28.71 36.07 8.08
N HIS A 313 29.94 35.68 7.78
CA HIS A 313 31.17 36.37 8.20
C HIS A 313 32.28 36.11 7.19
#